data_AF-A0A2J6QE74-F1
#
_entry.id   AF-A0A2J6QE74-F1
#
_cell.length_a   1.000
_cell.length_b   1.000
_cell.length_c   1.000
_cell.angle_alpha   90.00
_cell.angle_beta   90.00
_cell.angle_gamma   90.00
#
_symmetry.space_group_name_H-M   'P 1'
#
loop_
_entity.id
_entity.type
_entity.pdbx_description
1 polymer ?
#
loop_
_entity_poly.entity_id
_entity_poly.type
_entity_poly.pdbx_seq_one_letter_code
_entity_poly.pdbx_strand_id
1 'polypeptide(L)'
;MTFYQNDLIYEVASAKLRIGLRIYLTAIFLIVSFVGNQCCRYRAMLRLIRKRRAEVSLFTGWLNGISIFQVGYKLGRAPASFMAYFMVLVALANFAGDLLVSGLVKTIQVPSRCPFGTGVVIPQNATTYSSEPEYNQLAVRMAIQAQNTSLGNGGLSGLYWKYNADPNFRAQAKDVAGNWTCNDVHQDVTYPANETTIADDKGGIDSTLQSIAQDLTVKGLQYPNASVDVGTCVDVWGSAFIWSASPQPSGFGPWDVKASVDTDMNDQCVKNQTLTLKSYHCSLDAPLIQWVINNTGGLQTIQQWIMPVYGTLMDNPSAPANETISSLLNVLTMVSSGGRIGTNDRAWNDPTIGCLADRAAIPPEVFTLLFLATLAAAAMTVYWIILFLSFHYATSTLSLTTVRQLKEKTPNDLVDWIRFALWRSEARGDEQEIPGKWNLIIDDMFEPGFEASPRRERGAEEVLDGKSTQMPIELRETYIGLR
;
A
#
# COMPACT_ATOMS: atom_id res chain seq x y z
N MET A 1 -5.28 -6.58 14.17
CA MET A 1 -4.39 -5.40 14.20
C MET A 1 -3.01 -5.92 14.55
N THR A 2 -2.08 -5.85 13.61
CA THR A 2 -0.71 -6.37 13.75
C THR A 2 0.25 -5.22 13.47
N PHE A 3 1.27 -5.09 14.32
CA PHE A 3 2.32 -4.09 14.15
C PHE A 3 3.40 -4.63 13.21
N TYR A 4 3.75 -3.86 12.19
CA TYR A 4 4.90 -4.14 11.32
C TYR A 4 5.66 -2.83 11.14
N GLN A 5 6.93 -2.79 11.57
CA GLN A 5 7.77 -1.58 11.50
C GLN A 5 7.09 -0.29 12.00
N ASN A 6 6.41 -0.36 13.15
CA ASN A 6 5.66 0.73 13.80
C ASN A 6 4.37 1.20 13.10
N ASP A 7 4.01 0.62 11.95
CA ASP A 7 2.76 0.93 11.26
C ASP A 7 1.64 -0.01 11.70
N LEU A 8 0.43 0.54 11.74
CA LEU A 8 -0.80 -0.22 12.01
C LEU A 8 -1.35 -0.78 10.70
N ILE A 9 -1.35 -2.10 10.59
CA ILE A 9 -1.87 -2.80 9.40
C ILE A 9 -3.37 -3.05 9.55
N TYR A 10 -4.14 -2.60 8.57
CA TYR A 10 -5.56 -2.85 8.45
C TYR A 10 -5.86 -3.81 7.31
N GLU A 11 -6.89 -4.64 7.53
CA GLU A 11 -7.33 -5.63 6.55
C GLU A 11 -8.04 -5.04 5.32
N VAL A 12 -8.23 -3.72 5.28
CA VAL A 12 -9.01 -3.02 4.28
C VAL A 12 -8.08 -2.44 3.20
N ALA A 13 -8.54 -2.44 1.95
CA ALA A 13 -7.86 -1.78 0.85
C ALA A 13 -7.57 -0.30 1.17
N SER A 14 -6.36 0.16 0.87
CA SER A 14 -5.89 1.52 1.18
C SER A 14 -6.79 2.61 0.61
N ALA A 15 -7.34 2.43 -0.60
CA ALA A 15 -8.29 3.37 -1.20
C ALA A 15 -9.56 3.58 -0.36
N LYS A 16 -10.18 2.49 0.09
CA LYS A 16 -11.40 2.55 0.93
C LYS A 16 -11.10 3.21 2.28
N LEU A 17 -9.95 2.87 2.86
CA LEU A 17 -9.51 3.44 4.13
C LEU A 17 -9.22 4.95 4.02
N ARG A 18 -8.52 5.39 2.96
CA ARG A 18 -8.29 6.82 2.69
C ARG A 18 -9.60 7.59 2.59
N ILE A 19 -10.58 7.05 1.86
CA ILE A 19 -11.92 7.66 1.75
C ILE A 19 -12.59 7.74 3.12
N GLY A 20 -12.61 6.64 3.88
CA GLY A 20 -13.21 6.61 5.22
C GLY A 20 -12.57 7.62 6.18
N LEU A 21 -11.24 7.71 6.19
CA LEU A 21 -10.50 8.67 7.00
C LEU A 21 -10.76 10.12 6.60
N ARG A 22 -10.82 10.42 5.30
CA ARG A 22 -11.17 11.77 4.81
C ARG A 22 -12.59 12.15 5.20
N ILE A 23 -13.56 11.25 5.06
CA ILE A 23 -14.95 11.49 5.47
C ILE A 23 -15.01 11.79 6.96
N TYR A 24 -14.31 10.99 7.78
CA TYR A 24 -14.25 11.16 9.22
C TYR A 24 -13.65 12.52 9.62
N LEU A 25 -12.47 12.87 9.09
CA LEU A 25 -11.82 14.15 9.38
C LEU A 25 -12.67 15.33 8.92
N THR A 26 -13.23 15.27 7.70
CA THR A 26 -14.11 16.32 7.18
C THR A 26 -15.33 16.50 8.09
N ALA A 27 -15.96 15.42 8.55
CA ALA A 27 -17.10 15.49 9.45
C ALA A 27 -16.72 16.14 10.80
N ILE A 28 -15.58 15.76 11.37
CA ILE A 28 -15.09 16.35 12.63
C ILE A 28 -14.79 17.84 12.46
N PHE A 29 -14.09 18.24 11.41
CA PHE A 29 -13.77 19.65 11.19
C PHE A 29 -15.01 20.49 10.87
N LEU A 30 -16.03 19.90 10.25
CA LEU A 30 -17.34 20.54 10.08
C LEU A 30 -18.01 20.75 11.46
N ILE A 31 -18.03 19.74 12.33
CA ILE A 31 -18.55 19.86 13.69
C ILE A 31 -17.80 20.94 14.46
N VAL A 32 -16.46 20.95 14.42
CA VAL A 32 -15.63 21.98 15.06
C VAL A 32 -15.97 23.36 14.54
N SER A 33 -16.13 23.52 13.23
CA SER A 33 -16.47 24.81 12.61
C SER A 33 -17.86 25.28 13.03
N PHE A 34 -18.85 24.38 13.05
CA PHE A 34 -20.20 24.69 13.49
C PHE A 34 -20.25 25.10 14.96
N VAL A 35 -19.66 24.28 15.85
CA VAL A 35 -19.59 24.54 17.28
C VAL A 35 -18.80 25.81 17.56
N GLY A 36 -17.68 26.00 16.87
CA GLY A 36 -16.86 27.19 16.94
C GLY A 36 -17.61 28.45 16.55
N ASN A 37 -18.47 28.37 15.53
CA ASN A 37 -19.32 29.47 15.15
C ASN A 37 -20.32 29.86 16.24
N GLN A 38 -20.96 28.85 16.87
CA GLN A 38 -21.83 29.09 18.01
C GLN A 38 -21.05 29.69 19.19
N CYS A 39 -19.81 29.26 19.42
CA CYS A 39 -18.96 29.84 20.47
C CYS A 39 -18.68 31.32 20.24
N CYS A 40 -18.34 31.73 19.01
CA CYS A 40 -18.13 33.14 18.66
C CYS A 40 -19.39 33.96 18.94
N ARG A 41 -20.54 33.47 18.50
CA ARG A 41 -21.85 34.09 18.73
C ARG A 41 -22.14 34.33 20.20
N TYR A 42 -22.11 33.26 21.02
CA TYR A 42 -22.45 33.37 22.44
C TYR A 42 -21.46 34.26 23.19
N ARG A 43 -20.17 34.23 22.81
CA ARG A 43 -19.16 35.11 23.40
C ARG A 43 -19.41 36.57 23.07
N ALA A 44 -19.77 36.89 21.83
CA ALA A 44 -20.08 38.25 21.40
C ALA A 44 -21.31 38.79 22.16
N MET A 45 -22.37 37.99 22.24
CA MET A 45 -23.58 38.32 23.01
C MET A 45 -23.29 38.52 24.51
N LEU A 46 -22.52 37.63 25.14
CA LEU A 46 -22.12 37.76 26.55
C LEU A 46 -21.29 39.03 26.81
N ARG A 47 -20.43 39.43 25.87
CA ARG A 47 -19.66 40.69 25.98
C ARG A 47 -20.56 41.91 25.89
N LEU A 48 -21.53 41.91 24.96
CA LEU A 48 -22.52 42.97 24.86
C LEU A 48 -23.33 43.13 26.15
N ILE A 49 -23.81 42.03 26.72
CA ILE A 49 -24.57 42.06 27.98
C ILE A 49 -23.72 42.62 29.13
N ARG A 50 -22.47 42.18 29.26
CA ARG A 50 -21.62 42.57 30.40
C ARG A 50 -21.04 43.98 30.30
N LYS A 51 -20.64 44.42 29.10
CA LYS A 51 -19.91 45.69 28.92
C LYS A 51 -20.76 46.80 28.30
N ARG A 52 -21.99 46.51 27.86
CA ARG A 52 -22.90 47.41 27.11
C ARG A 52 -22.33 48.01 25.81
N ARG A 53 -21.03 47.83 25.53
CA ARG A 53 -20.32 48.30 24.34
C ARG A 53 -19.35 47.21 23.85
N ALA A 54 -19.32 46.98 22.55
CA ALA A 54 -18.34 46.09 21.92
C ALA A 54 -17.90 46.60 20.54
N GLU A 55 -16.61 46.47 20.23
CA GLU A 55 -16.08 46.78 18.90
C GLU A 55 -16.64 45.81 17.86
N VAL A 56 -17.01 46.32 16.68
CA VAL A 56 -17.53 45.51 15.55
C VAL A 56 -16.54 44.40 15.13
N SER A 57 -15.23 44.64 15.31
CA SER A 57 -14.15 43.68 15.05
C SER A 57 -14.26 42.37 15.86
N LEU A 58 -15.08 42.34 16.92
CA LEU A 58 -15.28 41.18 17.78
C LEU A 58 -16.46 40.30 17.36
N PHE A 59 -17.24 40.73 16.37
CA PHE A 59 -18.41 40.03 15.83
C PHE A 59 -18.06 39.33 14.51
N THR A 60 -16.88 38.74 14.45
CA THR A 60 -16.51 37.83 13.36
C THR A 60 -17.02 36.45 13.70
N GLY A 61 -17.88 35.88 12.87
CA GLY A 61 -18.25 34.47 12.94
C GLY A 61 -17.06 33.55 12.71
N TRP A 62 -17.30 32.25 12.65
CA TRP A 62 -16.26 31.29 12.35
C TRP A 62 -15.80 31.45 10.89
N LEU A 63 -14.57 31.96 10.73
CA LEU A 63 -13.96 32.17 9.43
C LEU A 63 -13.20 30.90 9.03
N ASN A 64 -13.39 30.43 7.80
CA ASN A 64 -12.73 29.25 7.26
C ASN A 64 -11.64 29.61 6.25
N GLY A 65 -10.49 28.95 6.36
CA GLY A 65 -9.41 29.02 5.37
C GLY A 65 -8.84 30.43 5.17
N ILE A 66 -8.69 30.83 3.90
CA ILE A 66 -8.03 32.07 3.47
C ILE A 66 -8.79 33.33 3.94
N SER A 67 -10.10 33.21 4.21
CA SER A 67 -10.92 34.33 4.67
C SER A 67 -10.44 34.92 6.00
N ILE A 68 -9.80 34.12 6.87
CA ILE A 68 -9.23 34.58 8.14
C ILE A 68 -8.14 35.62 7.89
N PHE A 69 -7.24 35.34 6.95
CA PHE A 69 -6.11 36.22 6.62
C PHE A 69 -6.58 37.48 5.90
N GLN A 70 -7.55 37.37 4.99
CA GLN A 70 -8.11 38.52 4.29
C GLN A 70 -8.80 39.50 5.26
N VAL A 71 -9.56 38.97 6.21
CA VAL A 71 -10.21 39.78 7.26
C VAL A 71 -9.15 40.42 8.16
N GLY A 72 -8.15 39.67 8.62
CA GLY A 72 -7.07 40.22 9.44
C GLY A 72 -6.27 41.31 8.74
N TYR A 73 -5.97 41.13 7.45
CA TYR A 73 -5.27 42.11 6.63
C TYR A 73 -6.11 43.38 6.42
N LYS A 74 -7.38 43.23 6.02
CA LYS A 74 -8.27 44.37 5.75
C LYS A 74 -8.65 45.17 7.00
N LEU A 75 -8.80 44.51 8.15
CA LEU A 75 -9.07 45.20 9.42
C LEU A 75 -7.82 45.79 10.08
N GLY A 76 -6.62 45.52 9.55
CA GLY A 76 -5.34 45.97 10.12
C GLY A 76 -5.08 45.46 11.54
N ARG A 77 -5.88 44.49 12.00
CA ARG A 77 -5.85 43.88 13.33
C ARG A 77 -6.32 42.43 13.21
N ALA A 78 -5.59 41.51 13.82
CA ALA A 78 -6.07 40.16 13.99
C ALA A 78 -7.40 40.19 14.79
N PRO A 79 -8.43 39.43 14.38
CA PRO A 79 -9.67 39.34 15.14
C PRO A 79 -9.33 38.93 16.58
N ALA A 80 -9.51 39.88 17.50
CA ALA A 80 -8.86 39.84 18.80
C ALA A 80 -9.52 38.82 19.76
N SER A 81 -9.12 37.55 19.65
CA SER A 81 -9.32 36.55 20.70
C SER A 81 -8.52 35.26 20.45
N PHE A 82 -8.38 34.42 21.47
CA PHE A 82 -7.81 33.07 21.34
C PHE A 82 -8.52 32.20 20.29
N MET A 83 -9.80 32.50 19.97
CA MET A 83 -10.56 31.75 18.96
C MET A 83 -9.99 31.95 17.55
N ALA A 84 -9.42 33.11 17.25
CA ALA A 84 -8.81 33.35 15.94
C ALA A 84 -7.61 32.41 15.69
N TYR A 85 -6.76 32.20 16.70
CA TYR A 85 -5.67 31.22 16.61
C TYR A 85 -6.20 29.81 16.41
N PHE A 86 -7.26 29.45 17.13
CA PHE A 86 -7.87 28.14 17.01
C PHE A 86 -8.52 27.92 15.63
N MET A 87 -9.15 28.94 15.03
CA MET A 87 -9.65 28.89 13.65
C MET A 87 -8.53 28.63 12.64
N VAL A 88 -7.39 29.32 12.77
CA VAL A 88 -6.23 29.11 11.90
C VAL A 88 -5.68 27.70 12.07
N LEU A 89 -5.53 27.23 13.31
CA LEU A 89 -5.06 25.88 13.60
C LEU A 89 -5.99 24.81 13.02
N VAL A 90 -7.30 24.98 13.14
CA VAL A 90 -8.29 24.05 12.56
C VAL A 90 -8.23 24.07 11.04
N ALA A 91 -8.09 25.24 10.41
CA ALA A 91 -7.94 25.34 8.97
C ALA A 91 -6.67 24.65 8.46
N LEU A 92 -5.53 24.87 9.14
CA LEU A 92 -4.27 24.19 8.84
C LEU A 92 -4.36 22.69 9.09
N ALA A 93 -4.97 22.25 10.19
CA ALA A 93 -5.14 20.84 10.51
C ALA A 93 -6.07 20.12 9.52
N ASN A 94 -7.10 20.80 9.01
CA ASN A 94 -7.97 20.26 7.97
C ASN A 94 -7.20 20.03 6.65
N PHE A 95 -6.40 21.02 6.24
CA PHE A 95 -5.55 20.89 5.05
C PHE A 95 -4.45 19.84 5.22
N ALA A 96 -3.76 19.85 6.37
CA ALA A 96 -2.76 18.85 6.72
C ALA A 96 -3.37 17.45 6.80
N GLY A 97 -4.57 17.32 7.37
CA GLY A 97 -5.28 16.04 7.48
C GLY A 97 -5.54 15.40 6.12
N ASP A 98 -5.99 16.20 5.13
CA ASP A 98 -6.20 15.68 3.78
C ASP A 98 -4.88 15.29 3.10
N LEU A 99 -3.84 16.12 3.21
CA LEU A 99 -2.52 15.80 2.66
C LEU A 99 -1.89 14.56 3.32
N LEU A 100 -1.97 14.44 4.64
CA LEU A 100 -1.41 13.33 5.40
C LEU A 100 -2.16 12.03 5.08
N VAL A 101 -3.49 12.03 5.05
CA VAL A 101 -4.25 10.82 4.66
C VAL A 101 -3.95 10.42 3.21
N SER A 102 -3.76 11.40 2.32
CA SER A 102 -3.43 11.15 0.92
C SER A 102 -2.03 10.58 0.71
N GLY A 103 -1.04 11.16 1.40
CA GLY A 103 0.37 10.88 1.18
C GLY A 103 0.93 9.77 2.07
N LEU A 104 0.40 9.61 3.29
CA LEU A 104 0.98 8.71 4.29
C LEU A 104 0.31 7.35 4.37
N VAL A 105 -0.96 7.21 3.98
CA VAL A 105 -1.61 5.89 3.93
C VAL A 105 -1.01 5.12 2.76
N LYS A 106 -0.12 4.17 3.03
CA LYS A 106 0.56 3.37 2.00
C LYS A 106 -0.14 2.04 1.81
N THR A 107 -0.08 1.53 0.58
CA THR A 107 -0.40 0.13 0.32
C THR A 107 0.88 -0.67 0.54
N ILE A 108 0.83 -1.65 1.43
CA ILE A 108 1.91 -2.61 1.61
C ILE A 108 1.41 -4.01 1.22
N GLN A 109 2.28 -4.79 0.62
CA GLN A 109 2.00 -6.20 0.36
C GLN A 109 2.45 -7.01 1.56
N VAL A 110 1.53 -7.77 2.15
CA VAL A 110 1.85 -8.66 3.28
C VAL A 110 1.36 -10.08 3.02
N PRO A 111 2.04 -11.08 3.61
CA PRO A 111 1.59 -12.45 3.57
C PRO A 111 0.14 -12.61 4.05
N SER A 112 -0.69 -13.25 3.25
CA SER A 112 -2.11 -13.50 3.55
C SER A 112 -2.58 -14.81 2.91
N ARG A 113 -3.86 -15.14 3.13
CA ARG A 113 -4.59 -16.20 2.42
C ARG A 113 -5.53 -15.54 1.41
N CYS A 114 -5.43 -15.91 0.14
CA CYS A 114 -6.31 -15.44 -0.93
C CYS A 114 -7.18 -16.59 -1.45
N PRO A 115 -8.39 -16.32 -1.95
CA PRO A 115 -9.19 -17.31 -2.64
C PRO A 115 -8.40 -17.95 -3.78
N PHE A 116 -8.37 -19.27 -3.83
CA PHE A 116 -7.81 -20.03 -4.94
C PHE A 116 -8.81 -19.98 -6.09
N GLY A 117 -8.40 -19.34 -7.19
CA GLY A 117 -9.17 -19.30 -8.44
C GLY A 117 -8.88 -20.51 -9.33
N THR A 118 -8.64 -20.26 -10.61
CA THR A 118 -8.25 -21.29 -11.58
C THR A 118 -6.79 -21.69 -11.39
N GLY A 119 -6.51 -23.00 -11.40
CA GLY A 119 -5.14 -23.52 -11.28
C GLY A 119 -5.12 -25.04 -11.33
N VAL A 120 -4.03 -25.61 -10.83
CA VAL A 120 -3.87 -27.06 -10.68
C VAL A 120 -3.94 -27.42 -9.20
N VAL A 121 -4.64 -28.52 -8.90
CA VAL A 121 -4.80 -29.06 -7.56
C VAL A 121 -4.31 -30.50 -7.54
N ILE A 122 -3.42 -30.82 -6.60
CA ILE A 122 -2.97 -32.19 -6.34
C ILE A 122 -4.05 -32.93 -5.54
N PRO A 123 -4.60 -34.04 -6.04
CA PRO A 123 -5.59 -34.83 -5.30
C PRO A 123 -4.98 -35.52 -4.07
N GLN A 124 -5.74 -35.70 -2.98
CA GLN A 124 -5.24 -36.35 -1.76
C GLN A 124 -5.24 -37.89 -1.81
N ASN A 125 -5.84 -38.51 -2.84
CA ASN A 125 -5.82 -39.97 -3.06
C ASN A 125 -6.39 -40.29 -4.45
N ALA A 126 -5.54 -40.21 -5.46
CA ALA A 126 -5.94 -40.50 -6.83
C ALA A 126 -5.37 -41.86 -7.25
N THR A 127 -6.08 -42.93 -6.90
CA THR A 127 -5.69 -44.31 -7.27
C THR A 127 -5.76 -44.60 -8.76
N THR A 128 -6.19 -43.62 -9.59
CA THR A 128 -6.41 -43.77 -11.03
C THR A 128 -5.63 -42.76 -11.88
N TYR A 129 -4.81 -41.90 -11.29
CA TYR A 129 -4.05 -40.91 -12.04
C TYR A 129 -2.60 -41.38 -12.18
N SER A 130 -2.30 -41.87 -13.38
CA SER A 130 -0.95 -42.04 -13.89
C SER A 130 -0.89 -41.26 -15.19
N SER A 131 -0.38 -40.04 -15.14
CA SER A 131 0.01 -39.32 -16.35
C SER A 131 1.50 -39.12 -16.30
N GLU A 132 2.19 -39.64 -17.32
CA GLU A 132 3.57 -39.24 -17.57
C GLU A 132 3.58 -37.74 -17.86
N PRO A 133 4.30 -36.94 -17.06
CA PRO A 133 4.28 -35.50 -17.21
C PRO A 133 5.03 -35.11 -18.49
N GLU A 134 4.34 -34.58 -19.49
CA GLU A 134 5.00 -34.01 -20.68
C GLU A 134 5.44 -32.57 -20.38
N TYR A 135 6.71 -32.24 -20.67
CA TYR A 135 7.29 -30.93 -20.39
C TYR A 135 6.51 -29.75 -21.02
N ASN A 136 5.90 -29.95 -22.19
CA ASN A 136 5.22 -28.89 -22.93
C ASN A 136 3.80 -28.53 -22.40
N GLN A 137 3.34 -29.17 -21.33
CA GLN A 137 2.01 -28.92 -20.78
C GLN A 137 1.91 -27.56 -20.07
N LEU A 138 0.73 -26.93 -20.14
CA LEU A 138 0.47 -25.66 -19.43
C LEU A 138 0.65 -25.81 -17.90
N ALA A 139 0.35 -26.99 -17.35
CA ALA A 139 0.54 -27.29 -15.93
C ALA A 139 2.02 -27.21 -15.51
N VAL A 140 2.95 -27.60 -16.37
CA VAL A 140 4.41 -27.48 -16.13
C VAL A 140 4.80 -26.01 -16.03
N ARG A 141 4.36 -25.18 -16.97
CA ARG A 141 4.65 -23.73 -16.95
C ARG A 141 4.08 -23.06 -15.71
N MET A 142 2.85 -23.43 -15.31
CA MET A 142 2.24 -22.92 -14.08
C MET A 142 3.01 -23.36 -12.83
N ALA A 143 3.48 -24.61 -12.77
CA ALA A 143 4.27 -25.12 -11.64
C ALA A 143 5.63 -24.42 -11.52
N ILE A 144 6.35 -24.25 -12.64
CA ILE A 144 7.61 -23.49 -12.69
C ILE A 144 7.37 -22.05 -12.24
N GLN A 145 6.36 -21.39 -12.81
CA GLN A 145 6.02 -20.02 -12.46
C GLN A 145 5.64 -19.89 -10.98
N ALA A 146 4.83 -20.81 -10.44
CA ALA A 146 4.44 -20.80 -9.03
C ALA A 146 5.66 -20.93 -8.10
N GLN A 147 6.63 -21.79 -8.42
CA GLN A 147 7.87 -21.89 -7.63
C GLN A 147 8.68 -20.59 -7.69
N ASN A 148 8.92 -20.06 -8.89
CA ASN A 148 9.68 -18.83 -9.07
C ASN A 148 9.00 -17.62 -8.41
N THR A 149 7.68 -17.49 -8.58
CA THR A 149 6.89 -16.41 -7.98
C THR A 149 6.82 -16.53 -6.46
N SER A 150 6.63 -17.74 -5.92
CA SER A 150 6.66 -17.96 -4.47
C SER A 150 8.00 -17.53 -3.88
N LEU A 151 9.12 -18.01 -4.44
CA LEU A 151 10.46 -17.63 -4.00
C LEU A 151 10.72 -16.12 -4.15
N GLY A 152 10.37 -15.53 -5.30
CA GLY A 152 10.50 -14.09 -5.54
C GLY A 152 9.71 -13.24 -4.57
N ASN A 153 8.56 -13.74 -4.10
CA ASN A 153 7.72 -13.11 -3.08
C ASN A 153 8.13 -13.46 -1.63
N GLY A 154 9.30 -14.10 -1.43
CA GLY A 154 9.80 -14.51 -0.12
C GLY A 154 8.96 -15.60 0.56
N GLY A 155 8.31 -16.45 -0.24
CA GLY A 155 7.60 -17.66 0.16
C GLY A 155 8.53 -18.88 0.19
N LEU A 156 7.94 -20.05 0.48
CA LEU A 156 8.66 -21.32 0.47
C LEU A 156 8.66 -21.93 -0.94
N SER A 157 9.71 -22.67 -1.28
CA SER A 157 9.72 -23.59 -2.44
C SER A 157 9.29 -25.00 -2.00
N GLY A 158 8.81 -25.79 -2.94
CA GLY A 158 8.47 -27.19 -2.73
C GLY A 158 7.33 -27.67 -3.62
N LEU A 159 6.73 -28.77 -3.19
CA LEU A 159 5.57 -29.40 -3.81
C LEU A 159 4.32 -28.71 -3.28
N TYR A 160 3.58 -27.99 -4.12
CA TYR A 160 2.39 -27.28 -3.68
C TYR A 160 1.14 -28.13 -3.86
N TRP A 161 0.28 -28.18 -2.84
CA TRP A 161 -1.04 -28.79 -2.96
C TRP A 161 -1.88 -28.16 -4.07
N LYS A 162 -1.70 -26.85 -4.25
CA LYS A 162 -2.49 -25.98 -5.13
C LYS A 162 -1.55 -24.92 -5.67
N TYR A 163 -1.55 -24.74 -6.98
CA TYR A 163 -0.70 -23.75 -7.61
C TYR A 163 -1.38 -23.15 -8.83
N ASN A 164 -1.01 -21.92 -9.12
CA ASN A 164 -1.50 -21.14 -10.25
C ASN A 164 -0.40 -20.22 -10.76
N ALA A 165 -0.71 -19.45 -11.81
CA ALA A 165 0.19 -18.44 -12.38
C ALA A 165 -0.02 -17.04 -11.77
N ASP A 166 -0.53 -16.94 -10.53
CA ASP A 166 -0.79 -15.63 -9.90
C ASP A 166 0.53 -14.95 -9.52
N PRO A 167 0.82 -13.72 -9.99
CA PRO A 167 2.04 -13.01 -9.65
C PRO A 167 2.18 -12.68 -8.15
N ASN A 168 1.08 -12.72 -7.40
CA ASN A 168 1.08 -12.52 -5.95
C ASN A 168 1.16 -13.85 -5.18
N PHE A 169 1.32 -14.99 -5.84
CA PHE A 169 1.43 -16.28 -5.17
C PHE A 169 2.63 -16.29 -4.22
N ARG A 170 2.40 -16.76 -2.99
CA ARG A 170 3.44 -16.86 -1.96
C ARG A 170 3.13 -18.06 -1.08
N ALA A 171 3.75 -19.19 -1.35
CA ALA A 171 3.49 -20.41 -0.62
C ALA A 171 3.88 -20.27 0.85
N GLN A 172 2.96 -20.67 1.72
CA GLN A 172 3.20 -20.83 3.15
C GLN A 172 3.41 -22.31 3.48
N ALA A 173 3.85 -22.62 4.70
CA ALA A 173 4.08 -24.00 5.13
C ALA A 173 2.86 -24.92 4.94
N LYS A 174 1.63 -24.37 4.96
CA LYS A 174 0.39 -25.12 4.73
C LYS A 174 0.12 -25.43 3.25
N ASP A 175 0.69 -24.64 2.34
CA ASP A 175 0.56 -24.83 0.90
C ASP A 175 1.53 -25.88 0.37
N VAL A 176 2.62 -26.14 1.11
CA VAL A 176 3.68 -27.09 0.77
C VAL A 176 3.32 -28.50 1.30
N ALA A 177 3.21 -29.46 0.39
CA ALA A 177 2.97 -30.88 0.64
C ALA A 177 4.24 -31.65 0.99
N GLY A 178 5.40 -31.13 0.58
CA GLY A 178 6.73 -31.72 0.80
C GLY A 178 7.74 -31.13 -0.16
N ASN A 179 8.93 -31.74 -0.25
CA ASN A 179 10.00 -31.25 -1.11
C ASN A 179 10.93 -32.38 -1.53
N TRP A 180 11.50 -32.27 -2.73
CA TRP A 180 12.69 -33.03 -3.09
C TRP A 180 13.92 -32.41 -2.42
N THR A 181 14.79 -33.25 -1.89
CA THR A 181 16.07 -32.81 -1.31
C THR A 181 17.20 -33.52 -2.02
N CYS A 182 18.06 -32.74 -2.67
CA CYS A 182 19.24 -33.24 -3.37
C CYS A 182 20.48 -32.94 -2.53
N ASN A 183 21.09 -33.99 -1.99
CA ASN A 183 22.31 -33.90 -1.20
C ASN A 183 23.52 -34.25 -2.05
N ASP A 184 24.59 -33.47 -1.90
CA ASP A 184 25.89 -33.77 -2.48
C ASP A 184 26.44 -35.06 -1.86
N VAL A 185 26.86 -36.00 -2.71
CA VAL A 185 27.45 -37.27 -2.28
C VAL A 185 28.92 -37.07 -1.86
N HIS A 186 29.50 -35.90 -2.16
CA HIS A 186 30.90 -35.53 -1.87
C HIS A 186 31.91 -36.53 -2.46
N GLN A 187 31.57 -37.07 -3.63
CA GLN A 187 32.38 -38.02 -4.39
C GLN A 187 32.45 -37.54 -5.84
N ASP A 188 33.30 -36.54 -6.06
CA ASP A 188 33.54 -35.99 -7.39
C ASP A 188 34.43 -36.96 -8.17
N VAL A 189 34.07 -37.22 -9.43
CA VAL A 189 34.81 -38.12 -10.32
C VAL A 189 35.32 -37.32 -11.50
N THR A 190 36.65 -37.28 -11.63
CA THR A 190 37.30 -36.62 -12.77
C THR A 190 37.72 -37.67 -13.80
N TYR A 191 37.25 -37.48 -15.03
CA TYR A 191 37.66 -38.23 -16.20
C TYR A 191 38.70 -37.41 -16.99
N PRO A 192 39.83 -38.03 -17.35
CA PRO A 192 40.89 -37.32 -18.05
C PRO A 192 40.49 -37.03 -19.50
N ALA A 193 41.07 -35.96 -20.05
CA ALA A 193 40.76 -35.43 -21.38
C ALA A 193 40.86 -36.44 -22.54
N ASN A 194 41.67 -37.49 -22.39
CA ASN A 194 41.88 -38.57 -23.36
C ASN A 194 40.80 -39.66 -23.30
N GLU A 195 40.10 -39.79 -22.18
CA GLU A 195 38.96 -40.69 -22.00
C GLU A 195 37.64 -39.99 -22.34
N THR A 196 37.63 -38.66 -22.30
CA THR A 196 36.50 -37.82 -22.67
C THR A 196 36.57 -37.34 -24.13
N THR A 197 37.69 -37.48 -24.84
CA THR A 197 37.74 -37.12 -26.27
C THR A 197 37.00 -38.16 -27.09
N ILE A 198 36.17 -37.68 -28.03
CA ILE A 198 35.46 -38.52 -29.00
C ILE A 198 36.50 -39.42 -29.68
N ALA A 199 36.45 -40.72 -29.41
CA ALA A 199 37.22 -41.68 -30.18
C ALA A 199 36.64 -41.69 -31.60
N ASP A 200 37.26 -40.91 -32.47
CA ASP A 200 36.95 -40.84 -33.89
C ASP A 200 36.84 -42.27 -34.48
N ASP A 201 35.85 -42.40 -35.35
CA ASP A 201 35.62 -43.41 -36.39
C ASP A 201 34.76 -44.65 -36.14
N LYS A 202 34.41 -45.09 -34.92
CA LYS A 202 33.52 -46.29 -34.78
C LYS A 202 32.46 -46.32 -33.67
N GLY A 203 32.40 -45.33 -32.76
CA GLY A 203 31.52 -45.41 -31.57
C GLY A 203 30.65 -44.19 -31.23
N GLY A 204 30.97 -42.98 -31.72
CA GLY A 204 30.22 -41.76 -31.41
C GLY A 204 30.27 -41.32 -29.94
N ILE A 205 29.82 -40.09 -29.67
CA ILE A 205 29.73 -39.44 -28.34
C ILE A 205 28.96 -40.33 -27.34
N ASP A 206 27.91 -40.99 -27.82
CA ASP A 206 27.03 -41.85 -27.03
C ASP A 206 27.77 -43.03 -26.37
N SER A 207 28.77 -43.61 -27.04
CA SER A 207 29.52 -44.76 -26.51
C SER A 207 30.43 -44.39 -25.33
N THR A 208 31.02 -43.20 -25.36
CA THR A 208 31.91 -42.69 -24.31
C THR A 208 31.09 -42.26 -23.09
N LEU A 209 29.90 -41.72 -23.32
CA LEU A 209 28.97 -41.38 -22.25
C LEU A 209 28.39 -42.61 -21.56
N GLN A 210 28.06 -43.63 -22.35
CA GLN A 210 27.58 -44.89 -21.79
C GLN A 210 28.66 -45.56 -20.94
N SER A 211 29.94 -45.49 -21.32
CA SER A 211 31.02 -46.03 -20.48
C SER A 211 31.20 -45.22 -19.18
N ILE A 212 31.12 -43.89 -19.24
CA ILE A 212 31.13 -43.02 -18.04
C ILE A 212 29.93 -43.34 -17.13
N ALA A 213 28.72 -43.43 -17.68
CA ALA A 213 27.53 -43.77 -16.91
C ALA A 213 27.61 -45.17 -16.28
N GLN A 214 28.19 -46.15 -16.99
CA GLN A 214 28.48 -47.48 -16.44
C GLN A 214 29.49 -47.43 -15.30
N ASP A 215 30.59 -46.68 -15.45
CA ASP A 215 31.59 -46.50 -14.38
C ASP A 215 30.97 -45.82 -13.14
N LEU A 216 30.16 -44.78 -13.32
CA LEU A 216 29.41 -44.15 -12.22
C LEU A 216 28.42 -45.13 -11.56
N THR A 217 27.81 -46.04 -12.33
CA THR A 217 26.94 -47.08 -11.79
C THR A 217 27.74 -48.08 -10.94
N VAL A 218 28.92 -48.51 -11.41
CA VAL A 218 29.83 -49.39 -10.64
C VAL A 218 30.30 -48.72 -9.35
N LYS A 219 30.56 -47.41 -9.38
CA LYS A 219 30.91 -46.60 -8.21
C LYS A 219 29.72 -46.33 -7.27
N GLY A 220 28.51 -46.74 -7.63
CA GLY A 220 27.30 -46.51 -6.85
C GLY A 220 26.80 -45.06 -6.88
N LEU A 221 27.33 -44.23 -7.79
CA LEU A 221 26.94 -42.83 -7.98
C LEU A 221 25.75 -42.68 -8.93
N GLN A 222 25.42 -43.72 -9.68
CA GLN A 222 24.23 -43.81 -10.53
C GLN A 222 23.51 -45.15 -10.31
N TYR A 223 22.21 -45.19 -10.63
CA TYR A 223 21.44 -46.42 -10.70
C TYR A 223 21.60 -47.10 -12.07
N PRO A 224 21.33 -48.43 -12.18
CA PRO A 224 21.28 -49.11 -13.47
C PRO A 224 20.26 -48.44 -14.41
N ASN A 225 20.54 -48.43 -15.71
CA ASN A 225 19.73 -47.76 -16.75
C ASN A 225 19.67 -46.23 -16.60
N ALA A 226 20.80 -45.61 -16.25
CA ALA A 226 20.92 -44.15 -16.25
C ALA A 226 20.59 -43.56 -17.63
N SER A 227 19.89 -42.43 -17.61
CA SER A 227 19.67 -41.58 -18.79
C SER A 227 20.80 -40.57 -18.86
N VAL A 228 21.29 -40.31 -20.06
CA VAL A 228 22.46 -39.47 -20.28
C VAL A 228 22.15 -38.43 -21.35
N ASP A 229 22.55 -37.19 -21.11
CA ASP A 229 22.43 -36.08 -22.05
C ASP A 229 23.66 -35.17 -21.98
N VAL A 230 23.99 -34.54 -23.10
CA VAL A 230 25.23 -33.80 -23.29
C VAL A 230 25.02 -32.58 -24.16
N GLY A 231 25.64 -31.48 -23.72
CA GLY A 231 25.93 -30.35 -24.60
C GLY A 231 27.04 -30.73 -25.55
N THR A 232 26.67 -31.16 -26.75
CA THR A 232 27.64 -31.41 -27.81
C THR A 232 27.86 -30.14 -28.61
N CYS A 233 29.12 -29.76 -28.77
CA CYS A 233 29.52 -28.91 -29.88
C CYS A 233 30.00 -29.80 -31.03
N VAL A 234 30.06 -29.26 -32.25
CA VAL A 234 30.59 -30.00 -33.42
C VAL A 234 31.97 -30.58 -33.07
N ASP A 235 32.03 -31.91 -32.96
CA ASP A 235 33.20 -32.73 -32.66
C ASP A 235 33.93 -32.46 -31.32
N VAL A 236 33.27 -31.80 -30.34
CA VAL A 236 33.87 -31.45 -29.03
C VAL A 236 32.84 -31.48 -27.91
N TRP A 237 33.30 -31.86 -26.72
CA TRP A 237 32.52 -31.81 -25.47
C TRP A 237 32.37 -30.38 -24.96
N GLY A 238 31.13 -29.99 -24.66
CA GLY A 238 30.79 -28.74 -23.96
C GLY A 238 30.54 -28.99 -22.48
N SER A 239 29.57 -29.84 -22.15
CA SER A 239 29.23 -30.22 -20.77
C SER A 239 28.36 -31.48 -20.72
N ALA A 240 28.31 -32.15 -19.55
CA ALA A 240 27.57 -33.40 -19.39
C ALA A 240 26.59 -33.40 -18.20
N PHE A 241 25.46 -34.07 -18.39
CA PHE A 241 24.49 -34.34 -17.34
C PHE A 241 24.01 -35.79 -17.41
N ILE A 242 24.22 -36.53 -16.33
CA ILE A 242 23.83 -37.94 -16.21
C ILE A 242 22.87 -38.05 -15.05
N TRP A 243 21.72 -38.68 -15.24
CA TRP A 243 20.78 -38.90 -14.15
C TRP A 243 20.00 -40.21 -14.27
N SER A 244 19.60 -40.76 -13.14
CA SER A 244 18.99 -42.08 -13.07
C SER A 244 17.97 -42.16 -11.95
N ALA A 245 16.94 -42.99 -12.15
CA ALA A 245 15.96 -43.33 -11.13
C ALA A 245 16.35 -44.67 -10.50
N SER A 246 16.07 -44.81 -9.20
CA SER A 246 16.20 -46.10 -8.54
C SER A 246 15.28 -47.14 -9.19
N PRO A 247 15.74 -48.38 -9.41
CA PRO A 247 14.94 -49.41 -10.05
C PRO A 247 13.69 -49.76 -9.21
N GLN A 248 12.52 -49.73 -9.84
CA GLN A 248 11.26 -50.14 -9.23
C GLN A 248 11.03 -51.65 -9.47
N PRO A 249 10.89 -52.47 -8.41
CA PRO A 249 10.76 -53.93 -8.56
C PRO A 249 9.51 -54.39 -9.34
N SER A 250 8.48 -53.54 -9.44
CA SER A 250 7.22 -53.81 -10.13
C SER A 250 6.82 -52.74 -11.16
N GLY A 251 7.73 -51.82 -11.52
CA GLY A 251 7.41 -50.63 -12.34
C GLY A 251 6.57 -49.56 -11.64
N PHE A 252 6.16 -49.84 -10.40
CA PHE A 252 5.44 -48.96 -9.49
C PHE A 252 6.05 -49.09 -8.10
N GLY A 253 6.21 -47.98 -7.39
CA GLY A 253 6.85 -47.91 -6.07
C GLY A 253 7.66 -46.63 -5.88
N PRO A 254 8.07 -46.33 -4.64
CA PRO A 254 8.85 -45.12 -4.37
C PRO A 254 10.20 -45.23 -5.11
N TRP A 255 10.65 -44.11 -5.64
CA TRP A 255 11.93 -44.03 -6.31
C TRP A 255 12.68 -42.75 -5.94
N ASP A 256 14.00 -42.88 -5.92
CA ASP A 256 14.93 -41.79 -5.69
C ASP A 256 15.70 -41.48 -6.97
N VAL A 257 16.35 -40.32 -7.02
CA VAL A 257 17.14 -39.88 -8.19
C VAL A 257 18.60 -39.74 -7.82
N LYS A 258 19.47 -40.21 -8.68
CA LYS A 258 20.88 -39.83 -8.66
C LYS A 258 21.20 -39.01 -9.90
N ALA A 259 21.94 -37.93 -9.72
CA ALA A 259 22.32 -37.03 -10.79
C ALA A 259 23.80 -36.69 -10.68
N SER A 260 24.52 -36.69 -11.79
CA SER A 260 25.93 -36.30 -11.89
C SER A 260 26.01 -35.16 -12.89
N VAL A 261 26.49 -34.02 -12.41
CA VAL A 261 26.52 -32.76 -13.13
C VAL A 261 27.98 -32.37 -13.33
N ASP A 262 28.32 -31.94 -14.53
CA ASP A 262 29.62 -31.34 -14.81
C ASP A 262 29.83 -30.07 -13.96
N THR A 263 30.92 -30.01 -13.19
CA THR A 263 31.26 -28.84 -12.37
C THR A 263 31.71 -27.65 -13.21
N ASP A 264 32.21 -27.92 -14.42
CA ASP A 264 32.72 -26.91 -15.34
C ASP A 264 31.73 -26.70 -16.50
N MET A 265 30.42 -26.68 -16.19
CA MET A 265 29.37 -26.32 -17.15
C MET A 265 29.63 -24.92 -17.73
N ASN A 266 30.32 -24.88 -18.87
CA ASN A 266 30.62 -23.68 -19.61
C ASN A 266 30.10 -23.84 -21.03
N ASP A 267 29.54 -22.78 -21.58
CA ASP A 267 29.02 -22.75 -22.97
C ASP A 267 30.17 -22.69 -24.01
N GLN A 268 31.41 -22.89 -23.56
CA GLN A 268 32.60 -22.87 -24.41
C GLN A 268 33.04 -24.30 -24.68
N CYS A 269 33.00 -24.67 -25.96
CA CYS A 269 33.47 -25.96 -26.45
C CYS A 269 35.00 -26.02 -26.37
N VAL A 270 35.55 -26.64 -25.32
CA VAL A 270 37.01 -26.73 -25.13
C VAL A 270 37.48 -28.14 -25.44
N LYS A 271 38.39 -28.26 -26.43
CA LYS A 271 39.07 -29.53 -26.71
C LYS A 271 40.02 -29.88 -25.57
N ASN A 272 40.10 -31.17 -25.24
CA ASN A 272 40.98 -31.72 -24.21
C ASN A 272 40.71 -31.20 -22.78
N GLN A 273 39.45 -30.98 -22.43
CA GLN A 273 39.07 -30.66 -21.06
C GLN A 273 38.84 -31.93 -20.25
N THR A 274 39.29 -31.91 -18.99
CA THR A 274 38.93 -32.93 -17.99
C THR A 274 37.47 -32.76 -17.60
N LEU A 275 36.70 -33.85 -17.61
CA LEU A 275 35.31 -33.82 -17.17
C LEU A 275 35.26 -34.13 -15.67
N THR A 276 34.82 -33.19 -14.85
CA THR A 276 34.63 -33.44 -13.42
C THR A 276 33.15 -33.49 -13.11
N LEU A 277 32.67 -34.68 -12.74
CA LEU A 277 31.28 -34.90 -12.43
C LEU A 277 31.07 -34.90 -10.92
N LYS A 278 30.21 -33.98 -10.48
CA LYS A 278 29.73 -33.90 -9.11
C LYS A 278 28.40 -34.61 -8.97
N SER A 279 28.31 -35.53 -8.03
CA SER A 279 27.16 -36.43 -7.90
C SER A 279 26.25 -36.06 -6.72
N TYR A 280 24.96 -36.14 -6.96
CA TYR A 280 23.87 -35.78 -6.06
C TYR A 280 22.93 -36.97 -5.89
N HIS A 281 22.46 -37.15 -4.66
CA HIS A 281 21.39 -38.08 -4.33
C HIS A 281 20.16 -37.29 -3.89
N CYS A 282 19.09 -37.40 -4.67
CA CYS A 282 17.83 -36.74 -4.44
C CYS A 282 16.79 -37.73 -3.91
N SER A 283 16.15 -37.36 -2.80
CA SER A 283 15.07 -38.14 -2.19
C SER A 283 13.85 -37.25 -1.93
N LEU A 284 12.67 -37.85 -2.00
CA LEU A 284 11.41 -37.16 -1.74
C LEU A 284 11.06 -37.19 -0.26
N ASP A 285 10.97 -36.02 0.37
CA ASP A 285 10.37 -35.86 1.70
C ASP A 285 8.94 -35.30 1.56
N ALA A 286 7.98 -36.21 1.30
CA ALA A 286 6.58 -35.86 1.12
C ALA A 286 5.63 -37.05 1.37
N PRO A 287 5.44 -37.50 2.62
CA PRO A 287 4.68 -38.73 2.92
C PRO A 287 3.23 -38.69 2.42
N LEU A 288 2.61 -37.51 2.37
CA LEU A 288 1.21 -37.34 1.96
C LEU A 288 0.98 -37.43 0.45
N ILE A 289 2.04 -37.31 -0.36
CA ILE A 289 2.00 -37.41 -1.82
C ILE A 289 2.93 -38.50 -2.36
N GLN A 290 3.42 -39.38 -1.48
CA GLN A 290 4.24 -40.52 -1.87
C GLN A 290 3.51 -41.43 -2.88
N TRP A 291 2.18 -41.48 -2.83
CA TRP A 291 1.36 -42.18 -3.81
C TRP A 291 1.57 -41.66 -5.25
N VAL A 292 1.90 -40.37 -5.45
CA VAL A 292 2.17 -39.79 -6.78
C VAL A 292 3.42 -40.42 -7.40
N ILE A 293 4.52 -40.42 -6.65
CA ILE A 293 5.79 -41.04 -7.06
C ILE A 293 5.63 -42.54 -7.24
N ASN A 294 4.85 -43.21 -6.37
CA ASN A 294 4.60 -44.64 -6.50
C ASN A 294 3.88 -45.01 -7.80
N ASN A 295 3.05 -44.11 -8.34
CA ASN A 295 2.29 -44.32 -9.58
C ASN A 295 2.97 -43.71 -10.81
N THR A 296 4.12 -43.05 -10.65
CA THR A 296 4.87 -42.45 -11.76
C THR A 296 6.05 -43.35 -12.11
N GLY A 297 6.16 -43.75 -13.38
CA GLY A 297 7.29 -44.53 -13.87
C GLY A 297 8.57 -43.70 -13.87
N GLY A 298 9.45 -43.91 -12.89
CA GLY A 298 10.64 -43.08 -12.69
C GLY A 298 11.59 -43.08 -13.87
N LEU A 299 11.84 -44.25 -14.48
CA LEU A 299 12.75 -44.39 -15.63
C LEU A 299 12.29 -43.60 -16.86
N GLN A 300 11.04 -43.79 -17.29
CA GLN A 300 10.48 -43.12 -18.46
C GLN A 300 10.38 -41.61 -18.27
N THR A 301 10.03 -41.19 -17.05
CA THR A 301 9.92 -39.79 -16.68
C THR A 301 11.28 -39.09 -16.73
N ILE A 302 12.33 -39.71 -16.19
CA ILE A 302 13.71 -39.21 -16.27
C ILE A 302 14.22 -39.16 -17.72
N GLN A 303 13.83 -40.10 -18.58
CA GLN A 303 14.22 -40.02 -20.00
C GLN A 303 13.59 -38.80 -20.70
N GLN A 304 12.33 -38.50 -20.43
CA GLN A 304 11.63 -37.37 -21.06
C GLN A 304 12.09 -36.00 -20.54
N TRP A 305 12.52 -35.92 -19.29
CA TRP A 305 12.85 -34.65 -18.62
C TRP A 305 14.34 -34.27 -18.69
N ILE A 306 15.18 -35.12 -19.27
CA ILE A 306 16.63 -34.92 -19.24
C ILE A 306 17.04 -33.62 -19.94
N MET A 307 16.52 -33.40 -21.15
CA MET A 307 16.79 -32.22 -21.95
C MET A 307 16.33 -30.92 -21.26
N PRO A 308 15.10 -30.81 -20.71
CA PRO A 308 14.70 -29.64 -19.92
C PRO A 308 15.57 -29.35 -18.69
N VAL A 309 15.98 -30.39 -17.95
CA VAL A 309 16.79 -30.24 -16.74
C VAL A 309 18.19 -29.78 -17.11
N TYR A 310 18.79 -30.42 -18.10
CA TYR A 310 20.08 -30.04 -18.65
C TYR A 310 20.07 -28.59 -19.17
N GLY A 311 19.06 -28.21 -19.96
CA GLY A 311 18.91 -26.82 -20.44
C GLY A 311 18.80 -25.79 -19.33
N THR A 312 18.06 -26.10 -18.25
CA THR A 312 17.93 -25.18 -17.10
C THR A 312 19.25 -25.01 -16.33
N LEU A 313 20.03 -26.08 -16.21
CA LEU A 313 21.36 -26.03 -15.60
C LEU A 313 22.33 -25.19 -16.45
N MET A 314 22.27 -25.32 -17.78
CA MET A 314 23.09 -24.55 -18.72
C MET A 314 22.69 -23.07 -18.82
N ASP A 315 21.41 -22.74 -18.73
CA ASP A 315 20.93 -21.35 -18.75
C ASP A 315 21.38 -20.55 -17.51
N ASN A 316 21.68 -21.25 -16.41
CA ASN A 316 22.14 -20.61 -15.17
C ASN A 316 23.20 -21.45 -14.44
N PRO A 317 24.44 -21.53 -14.99
CA PRO A 317 25.50 -22.38 -14.44
C PRO A 317 26.00 -21.89 -13.08
N SER A 318 25.68 -20.65 -12.70
CA SER A 318 26.00 -20.08 -11.39
C SER A 318 25.06 -20.52 -10.27
N ALA A 319 23.89 -21.07 -10.60
CA ALA A 319 22.94 -21.56 -9.61
C ALA A 319 23.41 -22.90 -9.02
N PRO A 320 23.21 -23.16 -7.72
CA PRO A 320 23.51 -24.44 -7.13
C PRO A 320 22.74 -25.58 -7.81
N ALA A 321 23.46 -26.52 -8.44
CA ALA A 321 22.84 -27.60 -9.22
C ALA A 321 21.87 -28.46 -8.38
N ASN A 322 22.15 -28.67 -7.09
CA ASN A 322 21.26 -29.36 -6.17
C ASN A 322 19.89 -28.66 -6.02
N GLU A 323 19.88 -27.32 -5.91
CA GLU A 323 18.64 -26.54 -5.80
C GLU A 323 17.86 -26.61 -7.12
N THR A 324 18.54 -26.44 -8.26
CA THR A 324 17.91 -26.52 -9.59
C THR A 324 17.28 -27.90 -9.85
N ILE A 325 18.01 -28.98 -9.57
CA ILE A 325 17.51 -30.36 -9.74
C ILE A 325 16.32 -30.60 -8.80
N SER A 326 16.41 -30.20 -7.54
CA SER A 326 15.31 -30.36 -6.57
C SER A 326 14.04 -29.60 -6.99
N SER A 327 14.19 -28.36 -7.48
CA SER A 327 13.10 -27.51 -7.98
C SER A 327 12.39 -28.16 -9.17
N LEU A 328 13.14 -28.71 -10.12
CA LEU A 328 12.58 -29.38 -11.29
C LEU A 328 11.92 -30.72 -10.94
N LEU A 329 12.50 -31.49 -10.02
CA LEU A 329 11.85 -32.70 -9.49
C LEU A 329 10.54 -32.36 -8.76
N ASN A 330 10.47 -31.21 -8.08
CA ASN A 330 9.22 -30.71 -7.53
C ASN A 330 8.18 -30.43 -8.63
N VAL A 331 8.56 -29.73 -9.70
CA VAL A 331 7.67 -29.47 -10.85
C VAL A 331 7.13 -30.77 -11.43
N LEU A 332 8.04 -31.70 -11.71
CA LEU A 332 7.73 -33.00 -12.29
C LEU A 332 6.73 -33.76 -11.43
N THR A 333 6.96 -33.80 -10.12
CA THR A 333 6.06 -34.48 -9.18
C THR A 333 4.70 -33.79 -9.12
N MET A 334 4.66 -32.45 -9.05
CA MET A 334 3.40 -31.70 -9.06
C MET A 334 2.56 -32.01 -10.30
N VAL A 335 3.18 -32.07 -11.48
CA VAL A 335 2.48 -32.33 -12.75
C VAL A 335 2.11 -33.81 -12.91
N SER A 336 2.95 -34.73 -12.46
CA SER A 336 2.69 -36.18 -12.52
C SER A 336 1.44 -36.61 -11.74
N SER A 337 1.03 -35.81 -10.74
CA SER A 337 -0.19 -36.03 -9.96
C SER A 337 -1.50 -35.85 -10.76
N GLY A 338 -1.43 -35.41 -12.02
CA GLY A 338 -2.55 -35.46 -12.96
C GLY A 338 -3.65 -34.43 -12.71
N GLY A 339 -3.36 -33.35 -11.98
CA GLY A 339 -4.33 -32.27 -11.77
C GLY A 339 -4.74 -31.65 -13.11
N ARG A 340 -6.06 -31.56 -13.38
CA ARG A 340 -6.57 -30.82 -14.54
C ARG A 340 -6.55 -29.33 -14.22
N ILE A 341 -6.28 -28.52 -15.24
CA ILE A 341 -6.48 -27.07 -15.14
C ILE A 341 -7.99 -26.85 -15.21
N GLY A 342 -8.62 -26.60 -14.07
CA GLY A 342 -10.06 -26.46 -13.94
C GLY A 342 -10.45 -25.15 -13.27
N THR A 343 -11.50 -24.50 -13.77
CA THR A 343 -12.21 -23.42 -13.07
C THR A 343 -13.16 -23.94 -11.99
N ASN A 344 -13.54 -25.22 -12.08
CA ASN A 344 -14.53 -25.88 -11.23
C ASN A 344 -13.92 -26.87 -10.23
N ASP A 345 -12.62 -27.16 -10.34
CA ASP A 345 -11.89 -27.99 -9.39
C ASP A 345 -11.69 -27.18 -8.11
N ARG A 346 -12.74 -27.10 -7.30
CA ARG A 346 -12.68 -26.47 -5.99
C ARG A 346 -11.58 -27.14 -5.21
N ALA A 347 -10.58 -26.35 -4.83
CA ALA A 347 -9.54 -26.69 -3.90
C ALA A 347 -10.12 -27.48 -2.71
N TRP A 348 -9.99 -28.80 -2.75
CA TRP A 348 -10.60 -29.70 -1.77
C TRP A 348 -10.00 -29.37 -0.39
N ASN A 349 -10.88 -29.29 0.62
CA ASN A 349 -10.66 -28.91 2.03
C ASN A 349 -10.24 -27.45 2.38
N ASP A 350 -9.60 -26.69 1.49
CA ASP A 350 -9.26 -25.28 1.77
C ASP A 350 -9.38 -24.43 0.49
N PRO A 351 -10.37 -23.52 0.37
CA PRO A 351 -10.55 -22.72 -0.83
C PRO A 351 -9.50 -21.61 -0.98
N THR A 352 -8.49 -21.54 -0.12
CA THR A 352 -7.47 -20.49 -0.11
C THR A 352 -6.06 -21.01 -0.37
N ILE A 353 -5.21 -20.11 -0.83
CA ILE A 353 -3.75 -20.31 -1.00
C ILE A 353 -2.99 -19.15 -0.39
N GLY A 354 -1.72 -19.39 -0.06
CA GLY A 354 -0.79 -18.34 0.32
C GLY A 354 -0.60 -17.31 -0.81
N CYS A 355 -0.73 -16.03 -0.47
CA CYS A 355 -0.56 -14.92 -1.40
C CYS A 355 0.04 -13.70 -0.69
N LEU A 356 0.46 -12.73 -1.49
CA LEU A 356 0.63 -11.34 -1.07
C LEU A 356 -0.70 -10.61 -1.24
N ALA A 357 -1.22 -10.08 -0.14
CA ALA A 357 -2.41 -9.24 -0.18
C ALA A 357 -2.06 -7.79 0.10
N ASP A 358 -2.66 -6.90 -0.67
CA ASP A 358 -2.59 -5.47 -0.44
C ASP A 358 -3.31 -5.11 0.85
N ARG A 359 -2.55 -4.58 1.81
CA ARG A 359 -3.08 -4.06 3.07
C ARG A 359 -2.71 -2.60 3.20
N ALA A 360 -3.55 -1.87 3.94
CA ALA A 360 -3.28 -0.48 4.24
C ALA A 360 -2.40 -0.38 5.50
N ALA A 361 -1.27 0.31 5.36
CA ALA A 361 -0.44 0.73 6.48
C ALA A 361 -0.79 2.18 6.83
N ILE A 362 -1.18 2.40 8.09
CA ILE A 362 -1.35 3.74 8.64
C ILE A 362 -0.16 4.03 9.55
N PRO A 363 0.63 5.09 9.27
CA PRO A 363 1.71 5.46 10.14
C PRO A 363 1.17 6.28 11.34
N PRO A 364 1.91 6.29 12.46
CA PRO A 364 1.42 6.81 13.73
C PRO A 364 1.02 8.29 13.68
N GLU A 365 1.56 9.08 12.77
CA GLU A 365 1.25 10.51 12.61
C GLU A 365 -0.20 10.75 12.19
N VAL A 366 -0.78 9.86 11.38
CA VAL A 366 -2.20 9.98 11.00
C VAL A 366 -3.08 9.69 12.22
N PHE A 367 -2.66 8.74 13.07
CA PHE A 367 -3.39 8.41 14.30
C PHE A 367 -3.34 9.54 15.32
N THR A 368 -2.16 10.16 15.51
CA THR A 368 -2.04 11.31 16.42
C THR A 368 -2.88 12.49 15.94
N LEU A 369 -2.94 12.75 14.63
CA LEU A 369 -3.81 13.79 14.08
C LEU A 369 -5.30 13.49 14.31
N LEU A 370 -5.76 12.25 14.10
CA LEU A 370 -7.14 11.84 14.40
C LEU A 370 -7.48 12.04 15.88
N PHE A 371 -6.57 11.63 16.76
CA PHE A 371 -6.73 11.79 18.21
C PHE A 371 -6.76 13.27 18.62
N LEU A 372 -5.87 14.10 18.08
CA LEU A 372 -5.86 15.53 18.36
C LEU A 372 -7.10 16.24 17.83
N ALA A 373 -7.57 15.88 16.63
CA ALA A 373 -8.78 16.46 16.04
C ALA A 373 -10.04 16.12 16.86
N THR A 374 -10.16 14.86 17.31
CA THR A 374 -11.27 14.44 18.18
C THR A 374 -11.22 15.14 19.54
N LEU A 375 -10.04 15.24 20.15
CA LEU A 375 -9.86 15.96 21.41
C LEU A 375 -10.20 17.45 21.27
N ALA A 376 -9.76 18.09 20.19
CA ALA A 376 -10.08 19.48 19.87
C ALA A 376 -11.59 19.70 19.70
N ALA A 377 -12.28 18.79 19.01
CA ALA A 377 -13.73 18.84 18.85
C ALA A 377 -14.47 18.67 20.19
N ALA A 378 -14.03 17.72 21.02
CA ALA A 378 -14.58 17.53 22.36
C ALA A 378 -14.38 18.78 23.23
N ALA A 379 -13.17 19.34 23.25
CA ALA A 379 -12.85 20.54 24.02
C ALA A 379 -13.68 21.77 23.56
N MET A 380 -13.85 21.96 22.26
CA MET A 380 -14.69 23.02 21.71
C MET A 380 -16.16 22.84 22.06
N THR A 381 -16.65 21.60 22.06
CA THR A 381 -18.02 21.28 22.45
C THR A 381 -18.26 21.56 23.92
N VAL A 382 -17.32 21.18 24.80
CA VAL A 382 -17.39 21.51 26.23
C VAL A 382 -17.37 23.03 26.43
N TYR A 383 -16.48 23.74 25.74
CA TYR A 383 -16.41 25.20 25.81
C TYR A 383 -17.70 25.87 25.34
N TRP A 384 -18.31 25.35 24.27
CA TRP A 384 -19.61 25.81 23.79
C TRP A 384 -20.70 25.63 24.85
N ILE A 385 -20.77 24.46 25.51
CA ILE A 385 -21.72 24.19 26.59
C ILE A 385 -21.53 25.17 27.75
N ILE A 386 -20.28 25.44 28.15
CA ILE A 386 -19.98 26.42 29.21
C ILE A 386 -20.46 27.82 28.82
N LEU A 387 -20.21 28.26 27.58
CA LEU A 387 -20.69 29.56 27.10
C LEU A 387 -22.21 29.62 27.01
N PHE A 388 -22.85 28.55 26.57
CA PHE A 388 -24.31 28.43 26.50
C PHE A 388 -24.94 28.57 27.89
N LEU A 389 -24.43 27.84 28.88
CA LEU A 389 -24.89 27.93 30.27
C LEU A 389 -24.63 29.32 30.87
N SER A 390 -23.45 29.89 30.59
CA SER A 390 -23.10 31.25 31.05
C SER A 390 -24.01 32.32 30.46
N PHE A 391 -24.36 32.17 29.18
CA PHE A 391 -25.32 33.04 28.50
C PHE A 391 -26.70 32.89 29.13
N HIS A 392 -27.19 31.67 29.30
CA HIS A 392 -28.48 31.41 29.93
C HIS A 392 -28.58 32.01 31.35
N TYR A 393 -27.52 31.88 32.15
CA TYR A 393 -27.46 32.48 33.48
C TYR A 393 -27.48 34.01 33.41
N ALA A 394 -26.68 34.63 32.54
CA ALA A 394 -26.65 36.09 32.37
C ALA A 394 -27.97 36.67 31.82
N THR A 395 -28.72 35.89 31.03
CA THR A 395 -30.02 36.29 30.50
C THR A 395 -31.18 36.03 31.44
N SER A 396 -31.01 35.22 32.49
CA SER A 396 -32.08 34.90 33.43
C SER A 396 -32.62 36.13 34.17
N THR A 397 -31.82 37.19 34.27
CA THR A 397 -32.18 38.47 34.89
C THR A 397 -32.72 39.50 33.89
N LEU A 398 -32.75 39.20 32.60
CA LEU A 398 -33.20 40.08 31.52
C LEU A 398 -34.60 39.70 31.04
N SER A 399 -35.35 40.68 30.51
CA SER A 399 -36.68 40.42 29.95
C SER A 399 -36.59 39.57 28.68
N LEU A 400 -37.59 38.71 28.44
CA LEU A 400 -37.62 37.79 27.30
C LEU A 400 -37.57 38.53 25.95
N THR A 401 -38.19 39.71 25.86
CA THR A 401 -38.19 40.57 24.67
C THR A 401 -36.80 41.13 24.39
N THR A 402 -36.07 41.54 25.42
CA THR A 402 -34.68 42.00 25.32
C THR A 402 -33.75 40.90 24.80
N VAL A 403 -33.88 39.68 25.33
CA VAL A 403 -33.06 38.54 24.91
C VAL A 403 -33.33 38.18 23.44
N ARG A 404 -34.59 38.23 23.01
CA ARG A 404 -34.98 37.97 21.63
C ARG A 404 -34.41 39.01 20.66
N GLN A 405 -34.52 40.29 20.99
CA GLN A 405 -33.95 41.36 20.18
C GLN A 405 -32.43 41.26 20.10
N LEU A 406 -31.74 40.94 21.19
CA LEU A 406 -30.29 40.72 21.18
C LEU A 406 -29.94 39.55 20.25
N LYS A 407 -30.71 38.47 20.28
CA LYS A 407 -30.47 37.28 19.44
C LYS A 407 -30.68 37.53 17.95
N GLU A 408 -31.66 38.36 17.59
CA GLU A 408 -32.02 38.71 16.22
C GLU A 408 -31.11 39.81 15.65
N LYS A 409 -30.66 40.77 16.47
CA LYS A 409 -29.89 41.94 16.02
C LYS A 409 -28.37 41.79 16.13
N THR A 410 -27.85 40.74 16.76
CA THR A 410 -26.40 40.53 16.88
C THR A 410 -25.90 39.70 15.70
N PRO A 411 -25.20 40.31 14.72
CA PRO A 411 -24.66 39.56 13.60
C PRO A 411 -23.51 38.66 14.05
N ASN A 412 -23.45 37.46 13.48
CA ASN A 412 -22.35 36.53 13.71
C ASN A 412 -21.76 36.09 12.38
N ASP A 413 -22.57 35.64 11.43
CA ASP A 413 -22.08 35.15 10.15
C ASP A 413 -22.19 36.21 9.06
N LEU A 414 -21.56 35.97 7.90
CA LEU A 414 -21.67 36.86 6.74
C LEU A 414 -23.13 37.16 6.38
N VAL A 415 -24.00 36.14 6.42
CA VAL A 415 -25.43 36.29 6.14
C VAL A 415 -26.12 37.17 7.18
N ASP A 416 -25.76 37.03 8.45
CA ASP A 416 -26.33 37.86 9.51
C ASP A 416 -25.84 39.31 9.40
N TRP A 417 -24.59 39.51 8.99
CA TRP A 417 -24.04 40.83 8.67
C TRP A 417 -24.74 41.48 7.47
N ILE A 418 -25.05 40.72 6.43
CA ILE A 418 -25.83 41.21 5.28
C ILE A 418 -27.25 41.58 5.72
N ARG A 419 -27.92 40.72 6.50
CA ARG A 419 -29.26 41.01 7.05
C ARG A 419 -29.25 42.26 7.93
N PHE A 420 -28.22 42.41 8.76
CA PHE A 420 -28.05 43.58 9.60
C PHE A 420 -27.84 44.85 8.77
N ALA A 421 -27.04 44.77 7.70
CA ALA A 421 -26.84 45.88 6.77
C ALA A 421 -28.14 46.28 6.05
N LEU A 422 -28.91 45.31 5.56
CA LEU A 422 -30.21 45.53 4.90
C LEU A 422 -31.25 46.17 5.83
N TRP A 423 -31.39 45.63 7.04
CA TRP A 423 -32.28 46.21 8.06
C TRP A 423 -31.93 47.67 8.35
N ARG A 424 -30.62 47.98 8.39
CA ARG A 424 -30.15 49.35 8.64
C ARG A 424 -30.39 50.28 7.46
N SER A 425 -30.20 49.82 6.21
CA SER A 425 -30.48 50.64 5.03
C SER A 425 -31.96 50.99 4.91
N GLU A 426 -32.86 50.10 5.38
CA GLU A 426 -34.30 50.40 5.43
C GLU A 426 -34.64 51.36 6.59
N ALA A 427 -33.93 51.28 7.72
CA ALA A 427 -34.18 52.13 8.89
C ALA A 427 -33.60 53.56 8.78
N ARG A 428 -32.56 53.76 7.96
CA ARG A 428 -31.97 55.07 7.66
C ARG A 428 -32.28 55.46 6.21
N GLY A 429 -33.39 56.16 5.99
CA GLY A 429 -33.56 56.89 4.74
C GLY A 429 -32.43 57.91 4.55
N ASP A 430 -31.75 57.86 3.40
CA ASP A 430 -30.78 58.83 2.83
C ASP A 430 -30.08 59.80 3.80
N GLU A 431 -29.31 59.30 4.77
CA GLU A 431 -28.44 60.15 5.60
C GLU A 431 -26.95 59.75 5.46
N GLN A 432 -26.16 60.77 5.14
CA GLN A 432 -24.80 60.74 4.59
C GLN A 432 -23.76 60.08 5.53
N GLU A 433 -22.89 59.25 4.96
CA GLU A 433 -21.86 58.47 5.67
C GLU A 433 -20.80 59.35 6.37
N ILE A 434 -20.62 59.14 7.68
CA ILE A 434 -19.47 59.66 8.44
C ILE A 434 -18.51 58.50 8.74
N PRO A 435 -17.23 58.56 8.32
CA PRO A 435 -16.25 57.53 8.66
C PRO A 435 -15.77 57.69 10.11
N GLY A 436 -16.03 56.67 10.95
CA GLY A 436 -15.62 56.64 12.36
C GLY A 436 -15.47 55.22 12.90
N LYS A 437 -14.86 55.06 14.08
CA LYS A 437 -14.70 53.77 14.77
C LYS A 437 -16.08 53.20 15.13
N TRP A 438 -16.38 52.01 14.63
CA TRP A 438 -17.69 51.37 14.79
C TRP A 438 -17.78 50.60 16.13
N ASN A 439 -18.54 51.14 17.08
CA ASN A 439 -18.91 50.46 18.33
C ASN A 439 -20.41 50.16 18.33
N LEU A 440 -20.79 48.93 18.67
CA LEU A 440 -22.17 48.58 18.99
C LEU A 440 -22.43 48.94 20.45
N ILE A 441 -23.40 49.84 20.68
CA ILE A 441 -23.84 50.27 22.02
C ILE A 441 -25.27 49.77 22.25
N ILE A 442 -25.55 49.29 23.47
CA ILE A 442 -26.91 49.04 23.94
C ILE A 442 -27.32 50.21 24.84
N ASP A 443 -28.15 51.13 24.33
CA ASP A 443 -28.76 52.21 25.13
C ASP A 443 -30.05 51.75 25.84
N ASP A 444 -30.63 52.57 26.72
CA ASP A 444 -31.75 52.21 27.60
C ASP A 444 -33.06 51.81 26.86
N MET A 445 -33.13 51.97 25.53
CA MET A 445 -34.19 51.41 24.66
C MET A 445 -33.76 50.18 23.84
N PHE A 446 -32.56 49.63 24.07
CA PHE A 446 -31.96 48.51 23.32
C PHE A 446 -31.93 48.73 21.80
N GLU A 447 -31.80 49.98 21.36
CA GLU A 447 -31.45 50.30 19.98
C GLU A 447 -29.92 50.28 19.82
N PRO A 448 -29.37 49.57 18.82
CA PRO A 448 -27.94 49.59 18.55
C PRO A 448 -27.51 50.98 18.02
N GLY A 449 -27.04 51.83 18.93
CA GLY A 449 -26.46 53.14 18.61
C GLY A 449 -25.01 53.03 18.16
N PHE A 450 -24.59 53.90 17.23
CA PHE A 450 -23.19 54.06 16.83
C PHE A 450 -22.72 55.47 17.19
N GLU A 451 -21.65 55.56 17.97
CA GLU A 451 -21.04 56.84 18.36
C GLU A 451 -19.96 57.20 17.33
N ALA A 452 -20.16 58.28 16.57
CA ALA A 452 -19.08 58.90 15.81
C ALA A 452 -18.10 59.55 16.81
N SER A 453 -16.80 59.27 16.66
CA SER A 453 -15.78 59.84 17.55
C SER A 453 -15.87 61.38 17.54
N PRO A 454 -15.90 62.07 18.69
CA PRO A 454 -15.90 63.52 18.71
C PRO A 454 -14.61 64.02 18.06
N ARG A 455 -14.77 64.84 17.02
CA ARG A 455 -13.66 65.54 16.37
C ARG A 455 -13.08 66.47 17.44
N ARG A 456 -11.79 66.28 17.75
CA ARG A 456 -11.03 67.16 18.64
C ARG A 456 -10.86 68.49 17.90
N GLU A 457 -11.80 69.41 18.06
CA GLU A 457 -11.65 70.80 17.64
C GLU A 457 -10.47 71.40 18.42
N ARG A 458 -9.30 71.44 17.78
CA ARG A 458 -8.21 72.31 18.19
C ARG A 458 -8.48 73.65 17.52
N GLY A 459 -8.94 74.61 18.30
CA GLY A 459 -8.92 76.02 17.91
C GLY A 459 -7.48 76.45 17.64
N ALA A 460 -7.28 77.14 16.52
CA ALA A 460 -6.19 78.06 16.30
C ALA A 460 -6.73 79.17 15.40
N GLU A 461 -6.87 80.34 16.01
CA GLU A 461 -7.25 81.62 15.44
C GLU A 461 -6.06 82.20 14.64
N GLU A 462 -6.40 82.80 13.49
CA GLU A 462 -5.68 83.79 12.65
C GLU A 462 -4.18 83.67 12.32
N VAL A 463 -3.85 83.72 11.02
CA VAL A 463 -3.14 84.82 10.34
C VAL A 463 -3.47 84.79 8.83
N LEU A 464 -3.86 85.96 8.30
CA LEU A 464 -4.13 86.29 6.88
C LEU A 464 -2.92 86.08 5.96
N ASP A 465 -3.14 85.64 4.70
CA ASP A 465 -3.00 86.50 3.50
C ASP A 465 -3.26 85.73 2.19
N GLY A 466 -3.90 86.40 1.22
CA GLY A 466 -3.51 86.34 -0.19
C GLY A 466 -4.00 85.25 -1.16
N LYS A 467 -4.91 85.68 -2.06
CA LYS A 467 -5.07 85.30 -3.49
C LYS A 467 -5.78 84.00 -3.91
N SER A 468 -7.02 84.21 -4.39
CA SER A 468 -7.49 83.99 -5.78
C SER A 468 -6.88 82.82 -6.58
N THR A 469 -7.68 81.78 -6.87
CA THR A 469 -8.11 81.49 -8.26
C THR A 469 -9.24 80.44 -8.30
N GLN A 470 -10.27 80.73 -9.08
CA GLN A 470 -11.27 79.76 -9.58
C GLN A 470 -10.62 78.85 -10.64
N MET A 471 -10.97 77.56 -10.64
CA MET A 471 -11.67 76.84 -11.73
C MET A 471 -11.49 75.30 -11.65
N PRO A 472 -12.36 74.52 -12.35
CA PRO A 472 -12.84 73.22 -11.88
C PRO A 472 -12.36 72.02 -12.75
N ILE A 473 -12.85 70.82 -12.36
CA ILE A 473 -12.93 69.57 -13.14
C ILE A 473 -11.60 68.83 -13.38
N GLU A 474 -11.48 67.60 -12.87
CA GLU A 474 -11.33 66.39 -13.72
C GLU A 474 -11.37 65.11 -12.87
N LEU A 475 -12.33 64.23 -13.22
CA LEU A 475 -12.25 62.80 -12.94
C LEU A 475 -11.02 62.23 -13.64
N ARG A 476 -10.20 61.46 -12.93
CA ARG A 476 -9.31 60.48 -13.56
C ARG A 476 -9.34 59.17 -12.79
N GLU A 477 -10.07 58.23 -13.35
CA GLU A 477 -9.87 56.81 -13.12
C GLU A 477 -8.41 56.46 -13.44
N THR A 478 -7.76 55.72 -12.54
CA THR A 478 -6.55 54.98 -12.90
C THR A 478 -6.63 53.60 -12.26
N TYR A 479 -7.07 52.65 -13.07
CA TYR A 479 -6.76 51.24 -12.93
C TYR A 479 -5.24 51.06 -13.00
N ILE A 480 -4.65 50.42 -11.98
CA ILE A 480 -3.36 49.75 -12.13
C ILE A 480 -3.57 48.31 -11.66
N GLY A 481 -3.69 47.42 -12.64
CA GLY A 481 -3.47 46.01 -12.46
C GLY A 481 -1.98 45.73 -12.28
N LEU A 482 -1.66 44.76 -11.45
CA LEU A 482 -0.36 44.12 -11.40
C LEU A 482 -0.60 42.61 -11.46
N ARG A 483 0.13 42.01 -12.41
CA ARG A 483 0.28 40.59 -12.72
C ARG A 483 0.68 39.77 -11.51
#